data_AF-A0A9D5CBF5-F1
#
_entry.id   AF-A0A9D5CBF5-F1
#
_cell.length_a   1.000
_cell.length_b   1.000
_cell.length_c   1.000
_cell.angle_alpha   90.00
_cell.angle_beta   90.00
_cell.angle_gamma   90.00
#
_symmetry.space_group_name_H-M   'P 1'
#
loop_
_entity.id
_entity.type
_entity.pdbx_description
1 polymer ?
#
loop_
_entity_poly.entity_id
_entity_poly.type
_entity_poly.pdbx_seq_one_letter_code
_entity_poly.pdbx_strand_id
1 'polypeptide(L)'
;MTSSGLRCKAVAREPPAQALRRILESPGVFQGPACFNALSAKLVERAGFQFCFTSGFSISAAQLGLPDVGLISYGEMLDQGYQITQAVSIPVIGDGDNGYGNEMNIKRTVKGFIHAGFAGILLEDQVSPKACGHTRGRKVVSREEAVMRIKAAIDAREESGSDIVIIARTDSRQAISFKEALWRSRAFADAGADGLFIDALTSREEMKAFCEITPLLPKMANMLEGGGKTPILSPIELEEIGFKLVCYPLSLIGVSIRAMEDALIAIKGGRLPPPGQLPSFEELKDTLGFNDYYKEEQRYTVSSAQTSSQRTYISGSSTPYTQPTGTEESTEKPYEPVVEVLPPSASNSYSSNNPRGRLSGIWSRTLRIKITGRDGLERLDIRIPAGFLEGISSIIPGVGGKNIMEMLEDAAVDVTDGTETGKVLLDFKDTLGDRIQVFLE
;
A
#
# COMPACT_ATOMS: atom_id res chain seq x y z
N MET A 1 -19.56 6.33 -50.09
CA MET A 1 -19.14 5.41 -49.02
C MET A 1 -18.55 6.25 -47.90
N THR A 2 -19.36 6.57 -46.89
CA THR A 2 -18.99 7.40 -45.73
C THR A 2 -18.42 6.50 -44.64
N SER A 3 -17.12 6.62 -44.37
CA SER A 3 -16.46 5.95 -43.24
C SER A 3 -16.84 6.63 -41.93
N SER A 4 -17.86 6.12 -41.26
CA SER A 4 -18.19 6.51 -39.89
C SER A 4 -17.15 5.92 -38.93
N GLY A 5 -16.33 6.79 -38.34
CA GLY A 5 -15.35 6.41 -37.33
C GLY A 5 -16.01 5.77 -36.11
N LEU A 6 -15.64 4.51 -35.85
CA LEU A 6 -15.86 3.89 -34.55
C LEU A 6 -14.99 4.64 -33.53
N ARG A 7 -15.59 5.54 -32.75
CA ARG A 7 -15.02 5.92 -31.45
C ARG A 7 -15.12 4.69 -30.56
N CYS A 8 -13.97 4.13 -30.15
CA CYS A 8 -13.91 3.21 -29.02
C CYS A 8 -14.52 3.91 -27.80
N LYS A 9 -15.77 3.57 -27.46
CA LYS A 9 -16.33 3.92 -26.16
C LYS A 9 -15.53 3.11 -25.14
N ALA A 10 -14.81 3.79 -24.25
CA ALA A 10 -14.33 3.16 -23.03
C ALA A 10 -15.53 2.52 -22.34
N VAL A 11 -15.54 1.20 -22.19
CA VAL A 11 -16.57 0.51 -21.42
C VAL A 11 -16.41 1.00 -19.99
N ALA A 12 -17.39 1.73 -19.47
CA ALA A 12 -17.37 2.19 -18.11
C ALA A 12 -17.24 0.96 -17.19
N ARG A 13 -16.21 0.94 -16.34
CA ARG A 13 -16.02 -0.13 -15.35
C ARG A 13 -17.24 -0.12 -14.43
N GLU A 14 -17.81 -1.29 -14.19
CA GLU A 14 -18.93 -1.46 -13.27
C GLU A 14 -18.55 -0.89 -11.88
N PRO A 15 -19.42 -0.09 -11.25
CA PRO A 15 -19.17 0.42 -9.90
C PRO A 15 -18.90 -0.72 -8.90
N PRO A 16 -17.92 -0.58 -7.98
CA PRO A 16 -17.54 -1.66 -7.07
C PRO A 16 -18.72 -2.23 -6.27
N ALA A 17 -19.61 -1.36 -5.78
CA ALA A 17 -20.80 -1.78 -5.04
C ALA A 17 -21.77 -2.62 -5.88
N GLN A 18 -21.96 -2.27 -7.15
CA GLN A 18 -22.80 -3.05 -8.07
C GLN A 18 -22.20 -4.43 -8.35
N ALA A 19 -20.87 -4.51 -8.51
CA ALA A 19 -20.17 -5.78 -8.65
C ALA A 19 -20.36 -6.68 -7.42
N LEU A 20 -20.30 -6.13 -6.21
CA LEU A 20 -20.55 -6.88 -4.98
C LEU A 20 -22.01 -7.31 -4.86
N ARG A 21 -22.98 -6.45 -5.18
CA ARG A 21 -24.40 -6.83 -5.17
C ARG A 21 -24.69 -7.99 -6.11
N ARG A 22 -24.11 -8.01 -7.30
CA ARG A 22 -24.21 -9.16 -8.21
C ARG A 22 -23.68 -10.45 -7.56
N ILE A 23 -22.59 -10.40 -6.81
CA ILE A 23 -22.08 -11.56 -6.06
C ILE A 23 -23.11 -12.03 -5.01
N LEU A 24 -23.71 -11.07 -4.28
CA LEU A 24 -24.73 -11.36 -3.27
C LEU A 24 -26.02 -11.95 -3.86
N GLU A 25 -26.36 -11.60 -5.09
CA GLU A 25 -27.54 -12.12 -5.80
C GLU A 25 -27.28 -13.43 -6.55
N SER A 26 -26.01 -13.73 -6.85
CA SER A 26 -25.63 -14.95 -7.56
C SER A 26 -25.97 -16.21 -6.74
N PRO A 27 -26.14 -17.39 -7.34
CA PRO A 27 -26.25 -18.63 -6.58
C PRO A 27 -24.91 -18.99 -5.92
N GLY A 28 -24.96 -19.74 -4.82
CA GLY A 28 -23.79 -20.30 -4.16
C GLY A 28 -23.17 -19.43 -3.07
N VAL A 29 -22.25 -20.03 -2.32
CA VAL A 29 -21.42 -19.36 -1.32
C VAL A 29 -20.15 -18.80 -1.94
N PHE A 30 -19.69 -17.64 -1.46
CA PHE A 30 -18.50 -16.98 -1.97
C PHE A 30 -17.45 -16.81 -0.87
N GLN A 31 -16.24 -17.24 -1.17
CA GLN A 31 -15.08 -17.09 -0.31
C GLN A 31 -14.37 -15.76 -0.60
N GLY A 32 -14.06 -14.99 0.45
CA GLY A 32 -13.32 -13.74 0.38
C GLY A 32 -12.25 -13.69 1.47
N PRO A 33 -11.00 -14.09 1.16
CA PRO A 33 -9.90 -13.98 2.10
C PRO A 33 -9.66 -12.54 2.54
N ALA A 34 -9.21 -12.36 3.79
CA ALA A 34 -8.89 -11.03 4.29
C ALA A 34 -7.50 -10.61 3.83
N CYS A 35 -7.45 -9.48 3.12
CA CYS A 35 -6.23 -8.77 2.79
C CYS A 35 -5.96 -7.66 3.82
N PHE A 36 -4.72 -7.18 3.84
CA PHE A 36 -4.27 -6.14 4.78
C PHE A 36 -3.40 -5.06 4.13
N ASN A 37 -3.06 -5.20 2.85
CA ASN A 37 -2.38 -4.21 2.03
C ASN A 37 -2.61 -4.47 0.53
N ALA A 38 -2.18 -3.55 -0.33
CA ALA A 38 -2.33 -3.66 -1.78
C ALA A 38 -1.76 -4.98 -2.34
N LEU A 39 -0.58 -5.41 -1.88
CA LEU A 39 0.06 -6.65 -2.35
C LEU A 39 -0.80 -7.89 -2.03
N SER A 40 -1.25 -8.03 -0.79
CA SER A 40 -2.10 -9.15 -0.38
C SER A 40 -3.43 -9.15 -1.13
N ALA A 41 -4.01 -7.98 -1.42
CA ALA A 41 -5.22 -7.88 -2.24
C ALA A 41 -4.98 -8.35 -3.69
N LYS A 42 -3.88 -7.93 -4.33
CA LYS A 42 -3.50 -8.42 -5.67
C LYS A 42 -3.32 -9.94 -5.70
N LEU A 43 -2.74 -10.52 -4.65
CA LEU A 43 -2.59 -11.97 -4.53
C LEU A 43 -3.94 -12.68 -4.39
N VAL A 44 -4.89 -12.10 -3.67
CA VAL A 44 -6.27 -12.63 -3.58
C VAL A 44 -6.95 -12.59 -4.95
N GLU A 45 -6.87 -11.46 -5.67
CA GLU A 45 -7.43 -11.36 -7.02
C GLU A 45 -6.77 -12.34 -8.00
N ARG A 46 -5.43 -12.43 -7.98
CA ARG A 46 -4.66 -13.35 -8.84
C ARG A 46 -5.00 -14.82 -8.57
N ALA A 47 -5.37 -15.16 -7.34
CA ALA A 47 -5.84 -16.50 -6.98
C ALA A 47 -7.26 -16.82 -7.49
N GLY A 48 -7.97 -15.85 -8.09
CA GLY A 48 -9.28 -16.04 -8.70
C GLY A 48 -10.47 -15.85 -7.75
N PHE A 49 -10.25 -15.30 -6.55
CA PHE A 49 -11.36 -14.93 -5.66
C PHE A 49 -12.16 -13.76 -6.25
N GLN A 50 -13.48 -13.79 -6.11
CA GLN A 50 -14.36 -12.81 -6.74
C GLN A 50 -14.55 -11.53 -5.93
N PHE A 51 -14.16 -11.55 -4.66
CA PHE A 51 -14.14 -10.39 -3.77
C PHE A 51 -13.09 -10.64 -2.67
N CYS A 52 -12.72 -9.59 -1.94
CA CYS A 52 -11.90 -9.72 -0.74
C CYS A 52 -12.42 -8.85 0.39
N PHE A 53 -11.94 -9.13 1.60
CA PHE A 53 -12.25 -8.38 2.81
C PHE A 53 -11.00 -7.65 3.29
N THR A 54 -11.11 -6.47 3.92
CA THR A 54 -9.98 -5.91 4.68
C THR A 54 -10.15 -6.23 6.15
N SER A 55 -9.15 -6.84 6.80
CA SER A 55 -9.25 -7.18 8.21
C SER A 55 -8.67 -6.07 9.08
N GLY A 56 -9.46 -5.48 9.99
CA GLY A 56 -8.95 -4.51 10.98
C GLY A 56 -7.81 -5.09 11.83
N PHE A 57 -7.94 -6.36 12.22
CA PHE A 57 -6.87 -7.09 12.91
C PHE A 57 -5.58 -7.17 12.09
N SER A 58 -5.68 -7.60 10.84
CA SER A 58 -4.50 -7.81 9.99
C SER A 58 -3.85 -6.49 9.59
N ILE A 59 -4.64 -5.43 9.40
CA ILE A 59 -4.13 -4.09 9.14
C ILE A 59 -3.43 -3.54 10.39
N SER A 60 -4.04 -3.62 11.58
CA SER A 60 -3.39 -3.21 12.82
C SER A 60 -2.06 -3.93 13.05
N ALA A 61 -2.03 -5.24 12.80
CA ALA A 61 -0.82 -6.04 12.92
C ALA A 61 0.26 -5.62 11.90
N ALA A 62 -0.09 -5.49 10.62
CA ALA A 62 0.87 -5.21 9.55
C ALA A 62 1.34 -3.75 9.54
N GLN A 63 0.45 -2.80 9.81
CA GLN A 63 0.73 -1.37 9.69
C GLN A 63 1.31 -0.79 10.99
N LEU A 64 0.81 -1.24 12.14
CA LEU A 64 1.18 -0.67 13.44
C LEU A 64 2.03 -1.62 14.28
N GLY A 65 2.04 -2.93 13.99
CA GLY A 65 2.61 -3.93 14.89
C GLY A 65 1.88 -4.01 16.22
N LEU A 66 0.61 -3.57 16.27
CA LEU A 66 -0.19 -3.43 17.49
C LEU A 66 -1.42 -4.33 17.48
N PRO A 67 -1.93 -4.71 18.68
CA PRO A 67 -3.11 -5.55 18.80
C PRO A 67 -4.39 -4.84 18.36
N ASP A 68 -5.35 -5.63 17.89
CA ASP A 68 -6.68 -5.17 17.47
C ASP A 68 -7.60 -4.88 18.67
N VAL A 69 -7.35 -3.75 19.31
CA VAL A 69 -8.08 -3.27 20.50
C VAL A 69 -8.57 -1.83 20.31
N GLY A 70 -8.85 -1.45 19.07
CA GLY A 70 -9.33 -0.11 18.71
C GLY A 70 -8.25 0.98 18.76
N LEU A 71 -6.98 0.62 18.60
CA LEU A 71 -5.87 1.59 18.51
C LEU A 71 -5.75 2.20 17.12
N ILE A 72 -6.02 1.41 16.08
CA ILE A 72 -6.00 1.90 14.71
C ILE A 72 -7.12 2.93 14.52
N SER A 73 -6.76 4.07 13.94
CA SER A 73 -7.67 5.18 13.71
C SER A 73 -8.45 5.02 12.40
N TYR A 74 -9.55 5.77 12.30
CA TYR A 74 -10.29 5.92 11.05
C TYR A 74 -9.39 6.31 9.86
N GLY A 75 -8.46 7.25 10.06
CA GLY A 75 -7.57 7.75 9.01
C GLY A 75 -6.65 6.65 8.48
N GLU A 76 -6.01 5.90 9.37
CA GLU A 76 -5.11 4.80 9.02
C GLU A 76 -5.85 3.67 8.27
N MET A 77 -7.06 3.32 8.72
CA MET A 77 -7.90 2.34 8.03
C MET A 77 -8.33 2.82 6.64
N LEU A 78 -8.69 4.10 6.51
CA LEU A 78 -9.11 4.69 5.24
C LEU A 78 -7.95 4.75 4.24
N ASP A 79 -6.78 5.21 4.67
CA ASP A 79 -5.58 5.32 3.82
C ASP A 79 -5.17 3.94 3.30
N GLN A 80 -5.15 2.93 4.17
CA GLN A 80 -4.85 1.57 3.77
C GLN A 80 -5.91 1.00 2.82
N GLY A 81 -7.19 1.28 3.10
CA GLY A 81 -8.32 0.87 2.28
C GLY A 81 -8.28 1.46 0.87
N TYR A 82 -7.89 2.73 0.74
CA TYR A 82 -7.70 3.38 -0.55
C TYR A 82 -6.61 2.66 -1.36
N GLN A 83 -5.44 2.41 -0.78
CA GLN A 83 -4.37 1.68 -1.49
C GLN A 83 -4.80 0.28 -1.93
N ILE A 84 -5.56 -0.43 -1.10
CA ILE A 84 -6.08 -1.77 -1.41
C ILE A 84 -7.04 -1.72 -2.61
N THR A 85 -8.04 -0.86 -2.55
CA THR A 85 -9.09 -0.76 -3.58
C THR A 85 -8.57 -0.25 -4.92
N GLN A 86 -7.54 0.60 -4.94
CA GLN A 86 -6.87 1.00 -6.18
C GLN A 86 -6.02 -0.11 -6.81
N ALA A 87 -5.57 -1.08 -6.00
CA ALA A 87 -4.68 -2.13 -6.48
C ALA A 87 -5.39 -3.29 -7.19
N VAL A 88 -6.72 -3.42 -7.05
CA VAL A 88 -7.49 -4.57 -7.55
C VAL A 88 -8.73 -4.18 -8.36
N SER A 89 -9.17 -5.12 -9.20
CA SER A 89 -10.41 -4.98 -9.96
C SER A 89 -11.65 -5.52 -9.25
N ILE A 90 -11.47 -6.54 -8.41
CA ILE A 90 -12.53 -7.17 -7.60
C ILE A 90 -13.10 -6.25 -6.51
N PRO A 91 -14.39 -6.40 -6.14
CA PRO A 91 -14.98 -5.66 -5.03
C PRO A 91 -14.29 -5.97 -3.70
N VAL A 92 -14.11 -4.93 -2.89
CA VAL A 92 -13.52 -5.01 -1.55
C VAL A 92 -14.57 -4.62 -0.50
N ILE A 93 -14.74 -5.45 0.53
CA ILE A 93 -15.53 -5.12 1.72
C ILE A 93 -14.57 -4.62 2.79
N GLY A 94 -14.80 -3.42 3.30
CA GLY A 94 -13.98 -2.82 4.35
C GLY A 94 -14.46 -3.13 5.77
N ASP A 95 -13.56 -3.44 6.68
CA ASP A 95 -13.85 -3.42 8.13
C ASP A 95 -13.94 -1.97 8.63
N GLY A 96 -15.15 -1.55 8.98
CA GLY A 96 -15.45 -0.22 9.49
C GLY A 96 -15.43 -0.14 11.02
N ASP A 97 -14.97 -1.20 11.70
CA ASP A 97 -15.03 -1.33 13.15
C ASP A 97 -16.43 -0.95 13.67
N ASN A 98 -16.49 -0.15 14.74
CA ASN A 98 -17.72 0.38 15.30
C ASN A 98 -18.09 1.77 14.75
N GLY A 99 -17.47 2.20 13.65
CA GLY A 99 -17.70 3.50 13.01
C GLY A 99 -16.97 4.69 13.62
N TYR A 100 -15.98 4.44 14.48
CA TYR A 100 -15.04 5.44 15.01
C TYR A 100 -15.67 6.63 15.76
N GLY A 101 -16.81 6.40 16.42
CA GLY A 101 -17.46 7.40 17.26
C GLY A 101 -18.97 7.22 17.31
N ASN A 102 -19.71 8.34 17.19
CA ASN A 102 -21.18 8.34 17.18
C ASN A 102 -21.74 8.17 15.76
N GLU A 103 -23.05 8.35 15.60
CA GLU A 103 -23.76 8.25 14.32
C GLU A 103 -23.18 9.18 13.25
N MET A 104 -22.73 10.38 13.60
CA MET A 104 -22.10 11.31 12.66
C MET A 104 -20.73 10.81 12.21
N ASN A 105 -19.97 10.15 13.10
CA ASN A 105 -18.72 9.48 12.74
C ASN A 105 -18.99 8.29 11.80
N ILE A 106 -20.08 7.55 11.99
CA ILE A 106 -20.50 6.49 11.04
C ILE A 106 -20.80 7.09 9.68
N LYS A 107 -21.57 8.19 9.60
CA LYS A 107 -21.84 8.85 8.31
C LYS A 107 -20.55 9.27 7.62
N ARG A 108 -19.61 9.85 8.38
CA ARG A 108 -18.27 10.19 7.87
C ARG A 108 -17.53 8.95 7.36
N THR A 109 -17.58 7.85 8.12
CA THR A 109 -16.88 6.60 7.80
C THR A 109 -17.41 5.98 6.52
N VAL A 110 -18.73 5.83 6.40
CA VAL A 110 -19.37 5.27 5.19
C VAL A 110 -19.05 6.12 3.96
N LYS A 111 -19.16 7.46 4.06
CA LYS A 111 -18.80 8.38 2.97
C LYS A 111 -17.33 8.29 2.59
N GLY A 112 -16.45 8.16 3.58
CA GLY A 112 -15.02 7.91 3.36
C GLY A 112 -14.78 6.61 2.61
N PHE A 113 -15.41 5.52 3.04
CA PHE A 113 -15.24 4.20 2.42
C PHE A 113 -15.75 4.19 0.97
N ILE A 114 -16.88 4.85 0.70
CA ILE A 114 -17.38 5.07 -0.66
C ILE A 114 -16.32 5.80 -1.50
N HIS A 115 -15.75 6.89 -0.99
CA HIS A 115 -14.75 7.67 -1.70
C HIS A 115 -13.45 6.88 -1.93
N ALA A 116 -13.07 6.04 -0.98
CA ALA A 116 -11.90 5.19 -1.10
C ALA A 116 -12.07 4.12 -2.20
N GLY A 117 -13.31 3.76 -2.55
CA GLY A 117 -13.61 2.76 -3.60
C GLY A 117 -14.07 1.41 -3.05
N PHE A 118 -14.42 1.32 -1.76
CA PHE A 118 -14.99 0.10 -1.20
C PHE A 118 -16.35 -0.23 -1.83
N ALA A 119 -16.57 -1.52 -2.04
CA ALA A 119 -17.85 -2.05 -2.53
C ALA A 119 -18.85 -2.31 -1.38
N GLY A 120 -18.34 -2.58 -0.18
CA GLY A 120 -19.12 -2.76 1.02
C GLY A 120 -18.37 -2.35 2.28
N ILE A 121 -19.09 -2.21 3.37
CA ILE A 121 -18.56 -1.91 4.69
C ILE A 121 -19.20 -2.84 5.72
N LEU A 122 -18.41 -3.31 6.68
CA LEU A 122 -18.86 -4.05 7.84
C LEU A 122 -18.82 -3.13 9.07
N LEU A 123 -19.93 -3.02 9.80
CA LEU A 123 -20.07 -2.17 10.98
C LEU A 123 -20.57 -2.96 12.19
N GLU A 124 -19.93 -2.80 13.34
CA GLU A 124 -20.24 -3.55 14.56
C GLU A 124 -20.85 -2.71 15.70
N ASP A 125 -21.51 -3.40 16.63
CA ASP A 125 -22.23 -2.79 17.76
C ASP A 125 -21.42 -2.71 19.06
N GLN A 126 -20.09 -2.84 18.97
CA GLN A 126 -19.21 -2.70 20.13
C GLN A 126 -19.13 -1.25 20.64
N VAL A 127 -18.95 -1.10 21.96
CA VAL A 127 -18.54 0.18 22.56
C VAL A 127 -17.12 0.56 22.11
N SER A 128 -16.74 1.82 22.28
CA SER A 128 -15.34 2.25 22.14
C SER A 128 -14.60 2.22 23.49
N PRO A 129 -13.32 1.79 23.54
CA PRO A 129 -12.59 1.13 22.46
C PRO A 129 -13.17 -0.27 22.18
N LYS A 130 -13.18 -0.66 20.89
CA LYS A 130 -13.63 -1.99 20.46
C LYS A 130 -12.58 -3.05 20.77
N ALA A 131 -12.99 -4.31 20.88
CA ALA A 131 -12.08 -5.43 21.09
C ALA A 131 -12.26 -6.51 20.02
N CYS A 132 -11.18 -7.18 19.61
CA CYS A 132 -11.26 -8.28 18.65
C CYS A 132 -12.30 -9.35 19.06
N GLY A 133 -13.04 -9.86 18.08
CA GLY A 133 -14.19 -10.77 18.25
C GLY A 133 -13.91 -12.07 19.02
N HIS A 134 -12.65 -12.47 19.19
CA HIS A 134 -12.33 -13.69 19.95
C HIS A 134 -11.66 -13.43 21.30
N THR A 135 -11.56 -12.17 21.73
CA THR A 135 -10.97 -11.77 23.02
C THR A 135 -12.01 -11.77 24.17
N ARG A 136 -11.57 -11.53 25.41
CA ARG A 136 -12.42 -11.52 26.63
C ARG A 136 -12.96 -10.11 26.90
N GLY A 137 -14.13 -10.02 27.54
CA GLY A 137 -14.66 -8.76 28.08
C GLY A 137 -15.32 -7.83 27.06
N ARG A 138 -15.80 -8.36 25.94
CA ARG A 138 -16.54 -7.59 24.93
C ARG A 138 -17.77 -6.92 25.54
N LYS A 139 -18.03 -5.70 25.10
CA LYS A 139 -19.19 -4.90 25.47
C LYS A 139 -19.81 -4.34 24.21
N VAL A 140 -21.12 -4.42 24.14
CA VAL A 140 -21.92 -3.84 23.07
C VAL A 140 -22.74 -2.69 23.61
N VAL A 141 -23.09 -1.76 22.73
CA VAL A 141 -23.95 -0.62 23.06
C VAL A 141 -25.39 -1.06 23.31
N SER A 142 -26.25 -0.12 23.72
CA SER A 142 -27.69 -0.41 23.86
C SER A 142 -28.29 -0.84 22.51
N ARG A 143 -29.49 -1.44 22.56
CA ARG A 143 -30.19 -1.85 21.34
C ARG A 143 -30.52 -0.65 20.47
N GLU A 144 -30.95 0.44 21.11
CA GLU A 144 -31.34 1.68 20.47
C GLU A 144 -30.14 2.30 19.73
N GLU A 145 -28.99 2.40 20.40
CA GLU A 145 -27.77 2.91 19.78
C GLU A 145 -27.32 2.02 18.63
N ALA A 146 -27.29 0.69 18.82
CA ALA A 146 -26.90 -0.24 17.77
C ALA A 146 -27.75 -0.10 16.50
N VAL A 147 -29.07 0.08 16.65
CA VAL A 147 -29.97 0.32 15.51
C VAL A 147 -29.74 1.70 14.88
N MET A 148 -29.51 2.74 15.67
CA MET A 148 -29.23 4.09 15.14
C MET A 148 -27.94 4.13 14.33
N ARG A 149 -26.92 3.35 14.72
CA ARG A 149 -25.68 3.20 13.94
C ARG A 149 -25.93 2.66 12.54
N ILE A 150 -26.75 1.61 12.41
CA ILE A 150 -27.10 1.05 11.10
C ILE A 150 -27.92 2.07 10.29
N LYS A 151 -28.91 2.73 10.90
CA LYS A 151 -29.69 3.78 10.21
C LYS A 151 -28.80 4.92 9.70
N ALA A 152 -27.84 5.37 10.51
CA ALA A 152 -26.90 6.40 10.09
C ALA A 152 -26.04 5.95 8.88
N ALA A 153 -25.65 4.67 8.82
CA ALA A 153 -24.96 4.12 7.66
C ALA A 153 -25.85 4.12 6.41
N ILE A 154 -27.12 3.74 6.55
CA ILE A 154 -28.11 3.74 5.46
C ILE A 154 -28.35 5.16 4.95
N ASP A 155 -28.57 6.13 5.84
CA ASP A 155 -28.69 7.54 5.49
C ASP A 155 -27.46 8.04 4.73
N ALA A 156 -26.25 7.67 5.18
CA ALA A 156 -25.01 8.08 4.53
C ALA A 156 -24.86 7.53 3.11
N ARG A 157 -25.29 6.28 2.88
CA ARG A 157 -25.36 5.66 1.55
C ARG A 157 -26.31 6.45 0.64
N GLU A 158 -27.53 6.70 1.10
CA GLU A 158 -28.56 7.43 0.35
C GLU A 158 -28.13 8.86 0.01
N GLU A 159 -27.60 9.60 1.00
CA GLU A 159 -27.07 10.96 0.82
C GLU A 159 -25.91 11.04 -0.19
N SER A 160 -25.18 9.94 -0.36
CA SER A 160 -24.05 9.89 -1.30
C SER A 160 -24.46 9.46 -2.71
N GLY A 161 -25.72 9.03 -2.92
CA GLY A 161 -26.15 8.41 -4.16
C GLY A 161 -25.35 7.14 -4.53
N SER A 162 -24.76 6.49 -3.52
CA SER A 162 -23.98 5.27 -3.67
C SER A 162 -24.82 4.07 -3.32
N ASP A 163 -24.43 2.90 -3.85
CA ASP A 163 -25.11 1.65 -3.57
C ASP A 163 -24.26 0.70 -2.70
N ILE A 164 -23.33 1.27 -1.92
CA ILE A 164 -22.43 0.51 -1.03
C ILE A 164 -23.20 -0.48 -0.16
N VAL A 165 -22.70 -1.71 -0.09
CA VAL A 165 -23.30 -2.78 0.71
C VAL A 165 -22.96 -2.56 2.19
N ILE A 166 -23.97 -2.55 3.06
CA ILE A 166 -23.80 -2.42 4.51
C ILE A 166 -24.02 -3.76 5.18
N ILE A 167 -22.95 -4.35 5.72
CA ILE A 167 -22.99 -5.58 6.51
C ILE A 167 -23.01 -5.22 7.98
N ALA A 168 -24.10 -5.54 8.67
CA ALA A 168 -24.24 -5.27 10.09
C ALA A 168 -23.74 -6.45 10.92
N ARG A 169 -22.73 -6.20 11.75
CA ARG A 169 -22.15 -7.15 12.68
C ARG A 169 -22.68 -6.94 14.10
N THR A 170 -22.94 -8.02 14.82
CA THR A 170 -23.11 -7.98 16.28
C THR A 170 -22.12 -8.88 17.01
N ASP A 171 -21.57 -8.36 18.09
CA ASP A 171 -20.69 -9.06 19.02
C ASP A 171 -21.45 -9.51 20.28
N SER A 172 -22.77 -9.28 20.32
CA SER A 172 -23.60 -9.50 21.50
C SER A 172 -23.77 -10.97 21.87
N ARG A 173 -23.41 -11.92 20.97
CA ARG A 173 -23.43 -13.35 21.29
C ARG A 173 -22.55 -13.64 22.50
N GLN A 174 -21.34 -13.10 22.49
CA GLN A 174 -20.40 -13.28 23.60
C GLN A 174 -20.63 -12.26 24.71
N ALA A 175 -20.96 -11.02 24.36
CA ALA A 175 -21.12 -9.95 25.36
C ALA A 175 -22.38 -10.12 26.22
N ILE A 176 -23.45 -10.70 25.67
CA ILE A 176 -24.76 -10.82 26.33
C ILE A 176 -25.31 -12.25 26.20
N SER A 177 -25.79 -12.65 25.03
CA SER A 177 -26.33 -13.99 24.76
C SER A 177 -26.60 -14.22 23.27
N PHE A 178 -26.76 -15.49 22.88
CA PHE A 178 -27.19 -15.84 21.52
C PHE A 178 -28.58 -15.29 21.17
N LYS A 179 -29.54 -15.33 22.11
CA LYS A 179 -30.88 -14.77 21.90
C LYS A 179 -30.84 -13.26 21.61
N GLU A 180 -29.97 -12.53 22.31
CA GLU A 180 -29.75 -11.11 22.05
C GLU A 180 -29.17 -10.87 20.66
N ALA A 181 -28.20 -11.68 20.23
CA ALA A 181 -27.59 -11.56 18.90
C ALA A 181 -28.60 -11.79 17.77
N LEU A 182 -29.50 -12.77 17.93
CA LEU A 182 -30.59 -12.99 16.97
C LEU A 182 -31.57 -11.81 16.94
N TRP A 183 -31.91 -11.23 18.10
CA TRP A 183 -32.78 -10.05 18.16
C TRP A 183 -32.15 -8.86 17.42
N ARG A 184 -30.87 -8.58 17.70
CA ARG A 184 -30.14 -7.48 17.05
C ARG A 184 -30.01 -7.67 15.55
N SER A 185 -29.70 -8.89 15.11
CA SER A 185 -29.59 -9.21 13.69
C SER A 185 -30.91 -8.98 12.93
N ARG A 186 -32.06 -9.29 13.54
CA ARG A 186 -33.37 -8.94 12.96
C ARG A 186 -33.57 -7.42 12.93
N ALA A 187 -33.26 -6.73 14.03
CA ALA A 187 -33.39 -5.27 14.09
C ALA A 187 -32.48 -4.55 13.09
N PHE A 188 -31.29 -5.09 12.79
CA PHE A 188 -30.39 -4.56 11.77
C PHE A 188 -30.93 -4.79 10.35
N ALA A 189 -31.55 -5.95 10.09
CA ALA A 189 -32.26 -6.20 8.85
C ALA A 189 -33.42 -5.21 8.67
N ASP A 190 -34.25 -5.03 9.71
CA ASP A 190 -35.37 -4.07 9.70
C ASP A 190 -34.89 -2.63 9.51
N ALA A 191 -33.68 -2.30 9.96
CA ALA A 191 -33.05 -1.00 9.76
C ALA A 191 -32.46 -0.80 8.34
N GLY A 192 -32.41 -1.86 7.52
CA GLY A 192 -32.00 -1.79 6.11
C GLY A 192 -30.62 -2.36 5.79
N ALA A 193 -29.96 -3.07 6.71
CA ALA A 193 -28.69 -3.74 6.42
C ALA A 193 -28.83 -4.73 5.25
N ASP A 194 -27.86 -4.73 4.34
CA ASP A 194 -27.84 -5.60 3.15
C ASP A 194 -27.32 -7.00 3.47
N GLY A 195 -26.53 -7.13 4.54
CA GLY A 195 -26.01 -8.41 5.02
C GLY A 195 -25.84 -8.41 6.53
N LEU A 196 -25.80 -9.61 7.12
CA LEU A 196 -25.72 -9.79 8.56
C LEU A 196 -24.53 -10.66 8.95
N PHE A 197 -23.98 -10.38 10.13
CA PHE A 197 -22.92 -11.16 10.73
C PHE A 197 -23.08 -11.24 12.26
N ILE A 198 -23.14 -12.45 12.81
CA ILE A 198 -22.96 -12.66 14.25
C ILE A 198 -21.56 -13.24 14.47
N ASP A 199 -20.74 -12.51 15.21
CA ASP A 199 -19.40 -12.99 15.52
C ASP A 199 -19.42 -14.06 16.64
N ALA A 200 -18.48 -15.02 16.53
CA ALA A 200 -18.24 -16.07 17.51
C ALA A 200 -19.43 -17.00 17.82
N LEU A 201 -20.27 -17.33 16.83
CA LEU A 201 -21.25 -18.43 16.92
C LEU A 201 -20.52 -19.74 17.26
N THR A 202 -21.03 -20.52 18.20
CA THR A 202 -20.27 -21.63 18.81
C THR A 202 -20.67 -23.03 18.36
N SER A 203 -21.73 -23.16 17.55
CA SER A 203 -22.18 -24.45 17.05
C SER A 203 -22.88 -24.33 15.70
N ARG A 204 -23.06 -25.47 15.00
CA ARG A 204 -23.80 -25.54 13.74
C ARG A 204 -25.28 -25.17 13.94
N GLU A 205 -25.83 -25.46 15.11
CA GLU A 205 -27.22 -25.15 15.47
C GLU A 205 -27.41 -23.63 15.64
N GLU A 206 -26.46 -22.94 16.30
CA GLU A 206 -26.48 -21.47 16.38
C GLU A 206 -26.36 -20.84 14.99
N MET A 207 -25.49 -21.38 14.12
CA MET A 207 -25.34 -20.95 12.72
C MET A 207 -26.61 -21.12 11.90
N LYS A 208 -27.28 -22.27 12.01
CA LYS A 208 -28.54 -22.55 11.33
C LYS A 208 -29.65 -21.60 11.80
N ALA A 209 -29.80 -21.45 13.11
CA ALA A 209 -30.79 -20.52 13.67
C ALA A 209 -30.52 -19.06 13.23
N PHE A 210 -29.25 -18.65 13.11
CA PHE A 210 -28.90 -17.35 12.55
C PHE A 210 -29.28 -17.21 11.06
N CYS A 211 -29.09 -18.24 10.24
CA CYS A 211 -29.49 -18.18 8.84
C CYS A 211 -31.02 -18.11 8.67
N GLU A 212 -31.77 -18.79 9.56
CA GLU A 212 -33.24 -18.88 9.54
C GLU A 212 -33.97 -17.61 9.98
N ILE A 213 -33.35 -16.71 10.76
CA ILE A 213 -34.07 -15.52 11.25
C ILE A 213 -34.46 -14.53 10.14
N THR A 214 -33.70 -14.49 9.04
CA THR A 214 -33.92 -13.59 7.89
C THR A 214 -33.48 -14.26 6.58
N PRO A 215 -34.12 -15.36 6.13
CA PRO A 215 -33.57 -16.28 5.12
C PRO A 215 -33.12 -15.63 3.81
N LEU A 216 -33.74 -14.53 3.41
CA LEU A 216 -33.45 -13.82 2.16
C LEU A 216 -32.20 -12.91 2.23
N LEU A 217 -31.77 -12.49 3.42
CA LEU A 217 -30.58 -11.64 3.55
C LEU A 217 -29.31 -12.50 3.52
N PRO A 218 -28.25 -12.06 2.83
CA PRO A 218 -26.91 -12.64 2.93
C PRO A 218 -26.38 -12.70 4.37
N LYS A 219 -25.81 -13.85 4.75
CA LYS A 219 -25.09 -14.02 6.01
C LYS A 219 -23.61 -14.21 5.72
N MET A 220 -22.78 -13.61 6.57
CA MET A 220 -21.34 -13.76 6.55
C MET A 220 -20.89 -14.70 7.66
N ALA A 221 -20.03 -15.66 7.31
CA ALA A 221 -19.35 -16.54 8.24
C ALA A 221 -17.88 -16.14 8.35
N ASN A 222 -17.37 -16.12 9.58
CA ASN A 222 -15.97 -15.83 9.87
C ASN A 222 -15.23 -17.11 10.26
N MET A 223 -14.44 -17.66 9.34
CA MET A 223 -13.66 -18.88 9.54
C MET A 223 -12.28 -18.54 10.09
N LEU A 224 -12.23 -18.11 11.35
CA LEU A 224 -11.00 -17.70 12.03
C LEU A 224 -10.04 -18.88 12.26
N GLU A 225 -9.01 -18.94 11.42
CA GLU A 225 -8.02 -20.02 11.40
C GLU A 225 -7.07 -19.91 12.59
N GLY A 226 -6.91 -20.98 13.38
CA GLY A 226 -6.02 -20.98 14.55
C GLY A 226 -6.71 -21.00 15.92
N GLY A 227 -8.00 -21.34 15.98
CA GLY A 227 -8.66 -21.73 17.24
C GLY A 227 -9.64 -20.72 17.82
N GLY A 228 -10.41 -20.05 16.95
CA GLY A 228 -11.55 -19.24 17.37
C GLY A 228 -12.64 -20.06 18.08
N LYS A 229 -13.67 -19.37 18.58
CA LYS A 229 -14.83 -20.01 19.23
C LYS A 229 -15.76 -20.71 18.23
N THR A 230 -15.69 -20.33 16.97
CA THR A 230 -16.56 -20.80 15.91
C THR A 230 -15.98 -22.07 15.29
N PRO A 231 -16.76 -23.16 15.18
CA PRO A 231 -16.33 -24.36 14.46
C PRO A 231 -15.96 -24.02 13.02
N ILE A 232 -14.81 -24.50 12.55
CA ILE A 232 -14.39 -24.33 11.16
C ILE A 232 -15.14 -25.32 10.28
N LEU A 233 -15.92 -24.80 9.35
CA LEU A 233 -16.72 -25.57 8.40
C LEU A 233 -16.21 -25.33 6.98
N SER A 234 -16.42 -26.31 6.11
CA SER A 234 -16.15 -26.13 4.68
C SER A 234 -17.15 -25.15 4.03
N PRO A 235 -16.80 -24.53 2.90
CA PRO A 235 -17.74 -23.69 2.15
C PRO A 235 -19.05 -24.41 1.82
N ILE A 236 -18.99 -25.69 1.43
CA ILE A 236 -20.17 -26.50 1.10
C ILE A 236 -21.11 -26.61 2.32
N GLU A 237 -20.57 -26.92 3.50
CA GLU A 237 -21.36 -27.00 4.72
C GLU A 237 -21.95 -25.64 5.13
N LEU A 238 -21.23 -24.54 4.89
CA LEU A 238 -21.72 -23.18 5.14
C LEU A 238 -22.84 -22.80 4.17
N GLU A 239 -22.72 -23.19 2.90
CA GLU A 239 -23.78 -23.02 1.89
C GLU A 239 -25.05 -23.77 2.27
N GLU A 240 -24.92 -25.04 2.68
CA GLU A 240 -26.05 -25.88 3.14
C GLU A 240 -26.78 -25.26 4.35
N ILE A 241 -26.04 -24.58 5.23
CA ILE A 241 -26.61 -23.88 6.38
C ILE A 241 -27.33 -22.57 5.96
N GLY A 242 -26.93 -21.96 4.84
CA GLY A 242 -27.52 -20.73 4.31
C GLY A 242 -26.62 -19.50 4.39
N PHE A 243 -25.31 -19.67 4.56
CA PHE A 243 -24.35 -18.57 4.44
C PHE A 243 -24.08 -18.21 2.99
N LYS A 244 -23.76 -16.93 2.78
CA LYS A 244 -23.50 -16.35 1.46
C LYS A 244 -22.05 -15.93 1.27
N LEU A 245 -21.45 -15.38 2.32
CA LEU A 245 -20.06 -14.93 2.34
C LEU A 245 -19.27 -15.70 3.39
N VAL A 246 -18.02 -16.06 3.07
CA VAL A 246 -17.10 -16.71 3.99
C VAL A 246 -15.79 -15.94 3.98
N CYS A 247 -15.35 -15.43 5.14
CA CYS A 247 -14.05 -14.79 5.27
C CYS A 247 -13.04 -15.65 6.03
N TYR A 248 -11.78 -15.41 5.68
CA TYR A 248 -10.58 -16.08 6.18
C TYR A 248 -9.65 -14.99 6.73
N PRO A 249 -9.87 -14.55 7.98
CA PRO A 249 -9.27 -13.33 8.52
C PRO A 249 -7.78 -13.45 8.85
N LEU A 250 -7.28 -14.64 9.17
CA LEU A 250 -5.92 -14.83 9.70
C LEU A 250 -4.97 -15.53 8.75
N SER A 251 -5.48 -16.26 7.74
CA SER A 251 -4.63 -17.04 6.83
C SER A 251 -3.45 -16.25 6.26
N LEU A 252 -3.71 -15.12 5.59
CA LEU A 252 -2.64 -14.40 4.89
C LEU A 252 -1.64 -13.76 5.86
N ILE A 253 -2.11 -13.12 6.94
CA ILE A 253 -1.22 -12.47 7.90
C ILE A 253 -0.42 -13.49 8.71
N GLY A 254 -1.05 -14.58 9.15
CA GLY A 254 -0.41 -15.64 9.92
C GLY A 254 0.67 -16.37 9.13
N VAL A 255 0.38 -16.73 7.87
CA VAL A 255 1.37 -17.34 6.97
C VAL A 255 2.52 -16.37 6.69
N SER A 256 2.22 -15.08 6.49
CA SER A 256 3.25 -14.05 6.25
C SER A 256 4.19 -13.90 7.45
N ILE A 257 3.65 -13.82 8.67
CA ILE A 257 4.45 -13.77 9.91
C ILE A 257 5.37 -14.98 9.97
N ARG A 258 4.84 -16.19 9.77
CA ARG A 258 5.64 -17.41 9.84
C ARG A 258 6.76 -17.43 8.80
N ALA A 259 6.46 -17.06 7.55
CA ALA A 259 7.45 -17.02 6.48
C ALA A 259 8.56 -16.00 6.76
N MET A 260 8.21 -14.82 7.31
CA MET A 260 9.19 -13.82 7.73
C MET A 260 10.07 -14.33 8.87
N GLU A 261 9.50 -14.99 9.89
CA GLU A 261 10.27 -15.60 10.99
C GLU A 261 11.26 -16.65 10.47
N ASP A 262 10.81 -17.57 9.61
CA ASP A 262 11.65 -18.62 9.03
C ASP A 262 12.79 -18.03 8.19
N ALA A 263 12.51 -16.99 7.39
CA ALA A 263 13.51 -16.28 6.61
C ALA A 263 14.56 -15.59 7.50
N LEU A 264 14.12 -14.91 8.57
CA LEU A 264 15.03 -14.25 9.52
C LEU A 264 15.91 -15.24 10.28
N ILE A 265 15.39 -16.42 10.63
CA ILE A 265 16.18 -17.51 11.23
C ILE A 265 17.27 -17.98 10.27
N ALA A 266 16.95 -18.19 8.99
CA ALA A 266 17.92 -18.58 7.99
C ALA A 266 19.03 -17.53 7.85
N ILE A 267 18.65 -16.26 7.69
CA ILE A 267 19.58 -15.13 7.50
C ILE A 267 20.50 -14.98 8.72
N LYS A 268 19.95 -15.04 9.94
CA LYS A 268 20.74 -14.99 11.17
C LYS A 268 21.75 -16.13 11.27
N GLY A 269 21.42 -17.29 10.70
CA GLY A 269 22.31 -18.44 10.57
C GLY A 269 23.29 -18.38 9.40
N GLY A 270 23.39 -17.26 8.67
CA GLY A 270 24.30 -17.08 7.53
C GLY A 270 23.83 -17.75 6.24
N ARG A 271 22.54 -18.07 6.13
CA ARG A 271 21.94 -18.75 4.96
C ARG A 271 20.81 -17.92 4.38
N LEU A 272 20.56 -18.08 3.08
CA LEU A 272 19.35 -17.55 2.47
C LEU A 272 18.15 -18.46 2.79
N PRO A 273 16.91 -17.93 2.78
CA PRO A 273 15.72 -18.76 2.85
C PRO A 273 15.73 -19.84 1.76
N PRO A 274 15.21 -21.05 2.01
CA PRO A 274 15.19 -22.12 1.01
C PRO A 274 14.48 -21.66 -0.28
N PRO A 275 14.95 -22.02 -1.49
CA PRO A 275 14.34 -21.59 -2.75
C PRO A 275 12.84 -21.94 -2.87
N GLY A 276 12.38 -23.03 -2.26
CA GLY A 276 10.96 -23.41 -2.26
C GLY A 276 10.05 -22.48 -1.45
N GLN A 277 10.61 -21.54 -0.68
CA GLN A 277 9.87 -20.56 0.13
C GLN A 277 10.03 -19.12 -0.38
N LEU A 278 10.96 -18.87 -1.31
CA LEU A 278 11.25 -17.54 -1.85
C LEU A 278 10.96 -17.53 -3.35
N PRO A 279 9.96 -16.78 -3.82
CA PRO A 279 9.74 -16.59 -5.24
C PRO A 279 11.00 -16.03 -5.91
N SER A 280 11.26 -16.44 -7.15
CA SER A 280 12.30 -15.84 -7.97
C SER A 280 12.04 -14.35 -8.17
N PHE A 281 13.10 -13.59 -8.48
CA PHE A 281 12.97 -12.17 -8.74
C PHE A 281 12.02 -11.87 -9.91
N GLU A 282 11.96 -12.75 -10.92
CA GLU A 282 11.00 -12.65 -12.03
C GLU A 282 9.55 -12.83 -11.56
N GLU A 283 9.27 -13.81 -10.68
CA GLU A 283 7.92 -14.00 -10.12
C GLU A 283 7.48 -12.81 -9.24
N LEU A 284 8.42 -12.20 -8.51
CA LEU A 284 8.16 -10.99 -7.74
C LEU A 284 7.82 -9.81 -8.67
N LYS A 285 8.63 -9.57 -9.71
CA LYS A 285 8.38 -8.53 -10.71
C LYS A 285 7.03 -8.72 -11.41
N ASP A 286 6.72 -9.95 -11.79
CA ASP A 286 5.43 -10.29 -12.40
C ASP A 286 4.27 -9.96 -11.46
N THR A 287 4.35 -10.37 -10.18
CA THR A 287 3.34 -10.05 -9.15
C THR A 287 3.15 -8.54 -8.96
N LEU A 288 4.24 -7.77 -9.01
CA LEU A 288 4.22 -6.32 -8.88
C LEU A 288 3.72 -5.60 -10.15
N GLY A 289 3.65 -6.29 -11.29
CA GLY A 289 3.15 -5.74 -12.56
C GLY A 289 4.23 -5.07 -13.41
N PHE A 290 5.51 -5.43 -13.25
CA PHE A 290 6.60 -4.91 -14.08
C PHE A 290 6.37 -5.18 -15.57
N ASN A 291 5.82 -6.35 -15.91
CA ASN A 291 5.53 -6.72 -17.29
C ASN A 291 4.52 -5.76 -17.94
N ASP A 292 3.46 -5.40 -17.21
CA ASP A 292 2.47 -4.43 -17.67
C ASP A 292 3.04 -3.02 -17.74
N TYR A 293 3.84 -2.62 -16.75
CA TYR A 293 4.54 -1.34 -16.74
C TYR A 293 5.41 -1.17 -18.00
N TYR A 294 6.31 -2.11 -18.30
CA TYR A 294 7.21 -2.00 -19.45
C TYR A 294 6.45 -2.02 -20.78
N LYS A 295 5.37 -2.79 -20.86
CA LYS A 295 4.50 -2.79 -22.04
C LYS A 295 3.81 -1.45 -22.25
N GLU A 296 3.36 -0.80 -21.18
CA GLU A 296 2.73 0.52 -21.24
C GLU A 296 3.76 1.61 -21.52
N GLU A 297 4.95 1.56 -20.91
CA GLU A 297 6.08 2.47 -21.12
C GLU A 297 6.51 2.53 -22.60
N GLN A 298 6.53 1.39 -23.30
CA GLN A 298 6.84 1.32 -24.73
C GLN A 298 5.94 2.24 -25.59
N ARG A 299 4.71 2.52 -25.16
CA ARG A 299 3.79 3.43 -25.87
C ARG A 299 4.21 4.89 -25.81
N TYR A 300 5.04 5.25 -24.85
CA TYR A 300 5.55 6.61 -24.64
C TYR A 300 7.02 6.76 -25.04
N THR A 301 7.61 5.70 -25.61
CA THR A 301 8.97 5.77 -26.14
C THR A 301 9.00 6.73 -27.33
N VAL A 302 9.76 7.81 -27.20
CA VAL A 302 9.96 8.77 -28.28
C VAL A 302 10.91 8.13 -29.30
N SER A 303 10.41 7.87 -30.51
CA SER A 303 11.28 7.52 -31.63
C SER A 303 12.14 8.73 -31.96
N SER A 304 13.44 8.65 -31.71
CA SER A 304 14.43 9.63 -32.19
C SER A 304 14.57 9.51 -33.71
N ALA A 305 13.55 9.95 -34.44
CA ALA A 305 13.61 10.09 -35.88
C ALA A 305 14.49 11.31 -36.23
N GLN A 306 15.69 10.98 -36.73
CA GLN A 306 16.56 11.79 -37.58
C GLN A 306 17.32 12.98 -36.96
N THR A 307 18.45 12.67 -36.32
CA THR A 307 19.64 13.50 -36.48
C THR A 307 20.66 12.74 -37.33
N SER A 308 20.45 12.77 -38.65
CA SER A 308 21.48 12.35 -39.60
C SER A 308 22.60 13.38 -39.58
N SER A 309 23.67 13.09 -38.86
CA SER A 309 24.98 13.68 -39.13
C SER A 309 25.98 12.55 -39.32
N GLN A 310 26.27 12.27 -40.58
CA GLN A 310 27.42 11.48 -41.02
C GLN A 310 28.66 11.89 -40.23
N ARG A 311 29.24 10.97 -39.47
CA ARG A 311 30.67 11.02 -39.16
C ARG A 311 31.33 9.82 -39.82
N THR A 312 31.86 10.10 -41.01
CA THR A 312 32.74 9.24 -41.79
C THR A 312 34.00 8.97 -40.97
N TYR A 313 34.24 7.73 -40.58
CA TYR A 313 35.54 7.31 -40.03
C TYR A 313 36.52 7.09 -41.18
N ILE A 314 37.54 7.94 -41.27
CA ILE A 314 38.69 7.76 -42.17
C ILE A 314 39.59 6.68 -41.55
N SER A 315 39.78 5.57 -42.26
CA SER A 315 40.73 4.53 -41.90
C SER A 315 42.15 4.96 -42.26
N GLY A 316 43.01 5.16 -41.25
CA GLY A 316 44.45 5.30 -41.42
C GLY A 316 45.16 3.96 -41.17
N SER A 317 45.88 3.49 -42.17
CA SER A 317 46.58 2.20 -42.24
C SER A 317 47.95 2.19 -41.55
N SER A 318 48.20 1.09 -40.82
CA SER A 318 49.44 0.28 -40.72
C SER A 318 50.79 0.91 -40.36
N THR A 319 51.42 0.43 -39.27
CA THR A 319 52.67 -0.36 -39.34
C THR A 319 52.99 -1.08 -38.00
N PRO A 320 53.73 -2.22 -38.02
CA PRO A 320 53.76 -3.21 -36.94
C PRO A 320 55.01 -3.12 -36.07
N TYR A 321 54.90 -3.42 -34.76
CA TYR A 321 56.09 -3.72 -33.94
C TYR A 321 55.84 -4.84 -32.92
N THR A 322 56.85 -5.70 -32.85
CA THR A 322 56.93 -7.03 -32.24
C THR A 322 57.10 -6.99 -30.71
N GLN A 323 56.53 -7.98 -30.03
CA GLN A 323 56.57 -8.23 -28.59
C GLN A 323 57.97 -8.50 -28.01
N PRO A 324 58.13 -8.32 -26.69
CA PRO A 324 58.52 -9.49 -25.88
C PRO A 324 57.74 -9.66 -24.56
N THR A 325 57.20 -10.87 -24.41
CA THR A 325 57.04 -11.74 -23.22
C THR A 325 57.08 -11.16 -21.80
N GLY A 326 56.00 -11.41 -21.04
CA GLY A 326 56.02 -11.39 -19.57
C GLY A 326 54.62 -11.34 -18.93
N THR A 327 54.06 -12.52 -18.67
CA THR A 327 53.10 -12.91 -17.60
C THR A 327 52.13 -11.89 -16.95
N GLU A 328 50.86 -12.33 -16.99
CA GLU A 328 49.81 -12.24 -15.94
C GLU A 328 48.72 -11.15 -16.00
N GLU A 329 47.50 -11.71 -16.07
CA GLU A 329 46.22 -11.32 -15.47
C GLU A 329 45.33 -10.23 -16.10
N SER A 330 44.12 -10.73 -16.41
CA SER A 330 42.91 -10.10 -16.89
C SER A 330 42.32 -9.08 -15.91
N THR A 331 41.76 -7.98 -16.43
CA THR A 331 40.41 -7.51 -16.06
C THR A 331 39.92 -6.44 -17.03
N GLU A 332 38.75 -6.71 -17.63
CA GLU A 332 37.98 -5.82 -18.49
C GLU A 332 37.42 -4.63 -17.69
N LYS A 333 37.41 -3.44 -18.32
CA LYS A 333 36.61 -2.29 -17.88
C LYS A 333 35.16 -2.42 -18.37
N PRO A 334 34.14 -2.24 -17.53
CA PRO A 334 32.80 -1.92 -18.00
C PRO A 334 32.58 -0.39 -18.04
N TYR A 335 32.02 0.06 -19.17
CA TYR A 335 31.40 1.37 -19.39
C TYR A 335 30.23 1.61 -18.41
N GLU A 336 30.16 2.79 -17.80
CA GLU A 336 28.93 3.30 -17.16
C GLU A 336 28.01 3.96 -18.20
N PRO A 337 26.70 3.63 -18.25
CA PRO A 337 25.72 4.47 -18.91
C PRO A 337 25.18 5.53 -17.94
N VAL A 338 25.29 6.78 -18.36
CA VAL A 338 24.75 7.98 -17.69
C VAL A 338 23.22 7.89 -17.63
N VAL A 339 22.65 7.96 -16.43
CA VAL A 339 21.21 8.10 -16.20
C VAL A 339 20.89 9.59 -15.99
N GLU A 340 20.08 10.16 -16.88
CA GLU A 340 19.58 11.53 -16.81
C GLU A 340 18.29 11.55 -15.98
N VAL A 341 18.31 12.21 -14.81
CA VAL A 341 17.15 12.30 -13.90
C VAL A 341 16.44 13.64 -14.11
N LEU A 342 15.20 13.57 -14.59
CA LEU A 342 14.29 14.73 -14.72
C LEU A 342 13.61 15.05 -13.37
N PRO A 343 13.39 16.34 -13.02
CA PRO A 343 12.87 16.73 -11.70
C PRO A 343 11.35 16.62 -11.60
N PRO A 344 10.77 16.38 -10.39
CA PRO A 344 9.33 16.29 -10.21
C PRO A 344 8.68 17.68 -10.29
N SER A 345 7.71 17.81 -11.19
CA SER A 345 6.80 18.96 -11.25
C SER A 345 5.81 18.92 -10.08
N ALA A 346 5.94 19.92 -9.21
CA ALA A 346 4.91 20.67 -8.48
C ALA A 346 3.61 19.95 -8.03
N SER A 347 3.46 19.84 -6.70
CA SER A 347 2.16 20.03 -6.04
C SER A 347 2.34 20.78 -4.70
N ASN A 348 2.09 22.10 -4.75
CA ASN A 348 1.57 22.93 -3.66
C ASN A 348 0.28 22.29 -3.08
N SER A 349 -0.16 22.44 -1.83
CA SER A 349 -0.15 23.59 -0.91
C SER A 349 -0.73 23.19 0.46
N TYR A 350 -0.30 23.82 1.57
CA TYR A 350 -1.09 24.58 2.57
C TYR A 350 -0.11 25.14 3.65
N SER A 351 0.33 26.41 3.55
CA SER A 351 -0.13 27.63 4.27
C SER A 351 0.24 27.63 5.78
N SER A 352 0.86 28.63 6.44
CA SER A 352 0.95 30.09 6.22
C SER A 352 2.06 30.72 7.09
N ASN A 353 2.98 31.50 6.50
CA ASN A 353 3.47 32.82 6.95
C ASN A 353 4.75 33.20 6.19
N ASN A 354 4.70 34.34 5.50
CA ASN A 354 5.75 34.86 4.61
C ASN A 354 6.87 35.56 5.43
N PRO A 355 8.13 35.59 4.96
CA PRO A 355 8.48 36.58 3.94
C PRO A 355 9.35 35.99 2.80
N ARG A 356 8.81 36.01 1.58
CA ARG A 356 9.58 35.78 0.34
C ARG A 356 10.65 36.86 0.20
N GLY A 357 11.90 36.43 0.01
CA GLY A 357 12.95 37.33 -0.45
C GLY A 357 14.40 36.85 -0.48
N ARG A 358 14.76 35.62 -0.08
CA ARG A 358 16.19 35.16 -0.13
C ARG A 358 16.47 33.76 -0.70
N LEU A 359 15.45 32.91 -0.90
CA LEU A 359 15.66 31.48 -1.23
C LEU A 359 15.17 31.06 -2.63
N SER A 360 14.82 32.02 -3.48
CA SER A 360 14.34 31.79 -4.86
C SER A 360 15.51 31.46 -5.79
N GLY A 361 15.87 30.18 -5.88
CA GLY A 361 16.86 29.68 -6.85
C GLY A 361 18.01 28.85 -6.27
N ILE A 362 18.08 28.65 -4.94
CA ILE A 362 19.04 27.71 -4.32
C ILE A 362 18.72 26.27 -4.72
N TRP A 363 17.44 25.92 -4.77
CA TRP A 363 16.95 24.56 -5.05
C TRP A 363 17.16 24.10 -6.49
N SER A 364 17.54 25.00 -7.41
CA SER A 364 17.90 24.68 -8.80
C SER A 364 19.41 24.55 -9.03
N ARG A 365 20.25 24.67 -7.99
CA ARG A 365 21.72 24.57 -8.09
C ARG A 365 22.20 23.15 -7.85
N THR A 366 23.44 22.87 -8.29
CA THR A 366 24.05 21.55 -8.17
C THR A 366 25.19 21.59 -7.16
N LEU A 367 25.24 20.61 -6.27
CA LEU A 367 26.39 20.37 -5.41
C LEU A 367 27.27 19.31 -6.06
N ARG A 368 28.54 19.64 -6.29
CA ARG A 368 29.54 18.65 -6.66
C ARG A 368 30.32 18.23 -5.42
N ILE A 369 30.42 16.93 -5.19
CA ILE A 369 31.14 16.36 -4.05
C ILE A 369 32.30 15.55 -4.60
N LYS A 370 33.51 15.89 -4.16
CA LYS A 370 34.74 15.19 -4.51
C LYS A 370 35.41 14.61 -3.27
N ILE A 371 35.74 13.32 -3.29
CA ILE A 371 36.52 12.64 -2.27
C ILE A 371 37.81 12.13 -2.89
N THR A 372 38.94 12.59 -2.37
CA THR A 372 40.27 12.13 -2.77
C THR A 372 40.88 11.35 -1.61
N GLY A 373 41.25 10.11 -1.88
CA GLY A 373 41.91 9.25 -0.91
C GLY A 373 43.24 9.83 -0.44
N ARG A 374 43.70 9.42 0.74
CA ARG A 374 45.05 9.78 1.25
C ARG A 374 46.21 9.39 0.31
N ASP A 375 45.96 8.44 -0.59
CA ASP A 375 46.85 7.98 -1.66
C ASP A 375 46.86 8.93 -2.88
N GLY A 376 46.06 9.98 -2.86
CA GLY A 376 45.91 10.95 -3.95
C GLY A 376 44.97 10.49 -5.06
N LEU A 377 44.37 9.30 -4.95
CA LEU A 377 43.42 8.78 -5.93
C LEU A 377 42.02 9.34 -5.67
N GLU A 378 41.33 9.73 -6.74
CA GLU A 378 39.94 10.16 -6.66
C GLU A 378 39.04 8.95 -6.39
N ARG A 379 38.30 8.99 -5.28
CA ARG A 379 37.39 7.91 -4.85
C ARG A 379 35.95 8.20 -5.20
N LEU A 380 35.59 9.47 -5.30
CA LEU A 380 34.23 9.90 -5.60
C LEU A 380 34.26 11.29 -6.24
N ASP A 381 33.48 11.48 -7.30
CA ASP A 381 33.18 12.78 -7.90
C ASP A 381 31.75 12.76 -8.43
N ILE A 382 30.81 13.24 -7.63
CA ILE A 382 29.36 13.17 -7.93
C ILE A 382 28.73 14.54 -7.91
N ARG A 383 27.65 14.70 -8.70
CA ARG A 383 26.81 15.90 -8.72
C ARG A 383 25.42 15.55 -8.23
N ILE A 384 24.91 16.31 -7.28
CA ILE A 384 23.59 16.11 -6.69
C ILE A 384 22.83 17.44 -6.60
N PRO A 385 21.49 17.45 -6.68
CA PRO A 385 20.72 18.67 -6.48
C PRO A 385 20.95 19.23 -5.07
N ALA A 386 21.12 20.55 -4.96
CA ALA A 386 21.26 21.23 -3.67
C ALA A 386 20.04 21.04 -2.75
N GLY A 387 18.90 20.57 -3.28
CA GLY A 387 17.72 20.22 -2.49
C GLY A 387 17.75 18.88 -1.77
N PHE A 388 18.79 18.07 -1.99
CA PHE A 388 18.91 16.72 -1.43
C PHE A 388 19.92 16.66 -0.27
N LEU A 389 19.93 17.68 0.59
CA LEU A 389 20.94 17.85 1.64
C LEU A 389 20.88 16.81 2.77
N GLU A 390 19.67 16.42 3.21
CA GLU A 390 19.52 15.44 4.29
C GLU A 390 20.13 14.08 3.93
N GLY A 391 20.09 13.70 2.65
CA GLY A 391 20.69 12.47 2.12
C GLY A 391 22.21 12.51 1.95
N ILE A 392 22.88 13.65 2.08
CA ILE A 392 24.35 13.72 1.97
C ILE A 392 25.03 13.12 3.19
N SER A 393 24.43 13.30 4.36
CA SER A 393 24.96 12.81 5.64
C SER A 393 25.04 11.27 5.70
N SER A 394 24.18 10.57 4.95
CA SER A 394 24.21 9.12 4.81
C SER A 394 25.21 8.63 3.76
N ILE A 395 25.60 9.48 2.81
CA ILE A 395 26.60 9.17 1.77
C ILE A 395 28.02 9.43 2.31
N ILE A 396 28.20 10.44 3.17
CA ILE A 396 29.51 10.83 3.71
C ILE A 396 29.40 11.04 5.22
N PRO A 397 29.75 10.04 6.04
CA PRO A 397 29.61 10.11 7.49
C PRO A 397 30.34 11.31 8.12
N GLY A 398 31.46 11.75 7.54
CA GLY A 398 32.26 12.89 8.01
C GLY A 398 31.62 14.27 7.81
N VAL A 399 30.47 14.35 7.16
CA VAL A 399 29.70 15.58 6.94
C VAL A 399 28.65 15.81 8.04
N GLY A 400 28.33 14.77 8.83
CA GLY A 400 27.44 14.87 9.98
C GLY A 400 27.94 15.87 11.02
N GLY A 401 27.13 16.90 11.31
CA GLY A 401 27.45 17.95 12.29
C GLY A 401 27.91 19.29 11.72
N LYS A 402 28.03 19.44 10.39
CA LYS A 402 28.26 20.74 9.74
C LYS A 402 26.95 21.31 9.19
N ASN A 403 26.66 22.58 9.50
CA ASN A 403 25.43 23.25 9.05
C ASN A 403 25.58 23.72 7.59
N ILE A 404 25.45 22.79 6.65
CA ILE A 404 25.60 23.07 5.21
C ILE A 404 24.53 24.05 4.71
N MET A 405 23.34 24.06 5.33
CA MET A 405 22.27 25.00 4.97
C MET A 405 22.68 26.46 5.20
N GLU A 406 23.30 26.76 6.35
CA GLU A 406 23.79 28.11 6.66
C GLU A 406 24.90 28.56 5.69
N MET A 407 25.79 27.64 5.30
CA MET A 407 26.84 27.90 4.31
C MET A 407 26.29 28.15 2.89
N LEU A 408 25.19 27.50 2.53
CA LEU A 408 24.49 27.73 1.26
C LEU A 408 23.78 29.09 1.22
N GLU A 409 23.26 29.54 2.36
CA GLU A 409 22.65 30.86 2.53
C GLU A 409 23.69 31.99 2.38
N ASP A 410 24.87 31.84 3.00
CA ASP A 410 25.99 32.78 2.85
C ASP A 410 26.57 32.77 1.43
N ALA A 411 26.62 31.61 0.78
CA ALA A 411 27.12 31.48 -0.59
C ALA A 411 26.24 32.17 -1.64
N ALA A 412 24.96 32.42 -1.34
CA ALA A 412 24.04 33.10 -2.26
C ALA A 412 24.32 34.61 -2.39
N VAL A 413 25.13 35.21 -1.51
CA VAL A 413 25.37 36.66 -1.45
C VAL A 413 26.48 37.13 -2.41
N ASP A 414 27.42 36.26 -2.81
CA ASP A 414 28.68 36.68 -3.46
C ASP A 414 28.84 36.33 -4.96
N VAL A 415 27.80 35.81 -5.63
CA VAL A 415 27.98 35.37 -7.04
C VAL A 415 27.68 36.52 -8.01
N THR A 416 28.63 37.45 -8.12
CA THR A 416 28.86 38.23 -9.33
C THR A 416 30.16 37.75 -9.97
N ASP A 417 30.11 37.52 -11.28
CA ASP A 417 31.17 37.14 -12.22
C ASP A 417 31.41 35.66 -12.47
N GLY A 418 31.03 35.28 -13.69
CA GLY A 418 31.23 33.97 -14.30
C GLY A 418 32.69 33.56 -14.38
N THR A 419 33.02 32.52 -13.63
CA THR A 419 34.15 31.62 -13.91
C THR A 419 33.71 30.18 -13.66
N GLU A 420 34.10 29.27 -14.55
CA GLU A 420 33.66 27.87 -14.67
C GLU A 420 34.16 26.93 -13.55
N THR A 421 34.37 27.43 -12.33
CA THR A 421 34.76 26.61 -11.18
C THR A 421 33.89 26.99 -9.98
N GLY A 422 32.99 26.08 -9.60
CA GLY A 422 32.02 26.30 -8.51
C GLY A 422 32.65 26.72 -7.17
N LYS A 423 31.90 27.46 -6.36
CA LYS A 423 32.36 27.97 -5.04
C LYS A 423 32.57 26.81 -4.08
N VAL A 424 33.75 26.70 -3.48
CA VAL A 424 34.04 25.68 -2.46
C VAL A 424 33.25 26.02 -1.19
N LEU A 425 32.33 25.14 -0.79
CA LEU A 425 31.57 25.24 0.45
C LEU A 425 32.28 24.53 1.61
N LEU A 426 32.94 23.41 1.32
CA LEU A 426 33.68 22.62 2.31
C LEU A 426 34.94 22.04 1.69
N ASP A 427 36.03 22.06 2.44
CA ASP A 427 37.28 21.36 2.12
C ASP A 427 37.93 20.93 3.44
N PHE A 428 37.93 19.63 3.73
CA PHE A 428 38.50 19.11 4.97
C PHE A 428 38.99 17.68 4.79
N LYS A 429 39.75 17.18 5.77
CA LYS A 429 40.13 15.77 5.84
C LYS A 429 39.29 15.06 6.88
N ASP A 430 38.80 13.87 6.54
CA ASP A 430 38.12 13.02 7.51
C ASP A 430 39.10 12.32 8.46
N THR A 431 38.57 11.53 9.40
CA THR A 431 39.36 10.79 10.38
C THR A 431 40.23 9.68 9.77
N LEU A 432 39.96 9.28 8.53
CA LEU A 432 40.72 8.27 7.78
C LEU A 432 41.82 8.89 6.90
N GLY A 433 41.84 10.23 6.80
CA GLY A 433 42.83 11.01 6.07
C GLY A 433 42.43 11.34 4.62
N ASP A 434 41.20 11.02 4.22
CA ASP A 434 40.67 11.32 2.90
C ASP A 434 40.23 12.79 2.84
N ARG A 435 40.53 13.48 1.75
CA ARG A 435 40.15 14.88 1.52
C ARG A 435 38.76 14.93 0.89
N ILE A 436 37.82 15.59 1.54
CA ILE A 436 36.45 15.77 1.08
C ILE A 436 36.25 17.24 0.72
N GLN A 437 35.80 17.48 -0.51
CA GLN A 437 35.49 18.80 -1.03
C GLN A 437 34.04 18.85 -1.53
N VAL A 438 33.33 19.92 -1.19
CA VAL A 438 31.98 20.19 -1.67
C VAL A 438 31.97 21.55 -2.36
N PHE A 439 31.50 21.57 -3.60
CA PHE A 439 31.40 22.74 -4.45
C PHE A 439 29.94 23.05 -4.75
N LEU A 440 29.59 24.33 -4.81
CA LEU A 440 28.33 24.81 -5.37
C LEU A 440 28.57 25.21 -6.83
N GLU A 441 27.95 24.49 -7.75
CA GLU A 441 27.94 24.74 -9.20
C GLU A 441 26.60 25.37 -9.65
#